data_AF-A0A0Q0BCJ6-F1
#
_entry.id   AF-A0A0Q0BCJ6-F1
#
_cell.length_a   1.000
_cell.length_b   1.000
_cell.length_c   1.000
_cell.angle_alpha   90.00
_cell.angle_beta   90.00
_cell.angle_gamma   90.00
#
_symmetry.space_group_name_H-M   'P 1'
#
loop_
_entity.id
_entity.type
_entity.pdbx_description
1 polymer ?
#
loop_
_entity_poly.entity_id
_entity_poly.type
_entity_poly.pdbx_seq_one_letter_code
_entity_poly.pdbx_strand_id
1 'polypeptide(L)'
;MVYAGWAVVLFFAIGWAFGLIVNPQFRLKTTVVTVMHWWIAIGAALVFGIKVWHLFWVMPLILVASMIIGTAMLARQPPRVMSMFIATAVISWPAIWMALKLSK
;
A
#
# COMPACT_ATOMS: atom_id res chain seq x y z
N MET A 1 -20.17 11.62 -2.97
CA MET A 1 -19.19 11.17 -1.95
C MET A 1 -18.14 10.20 -2.51
N VAL A 2 -18.49 9.30 -3.44
CA VAL A 2 -17.53 8.35 -4.07
C VAL A 2 -16.37 9.05 -4.81
N TYR A 3 -16.65 10.10 -5.58
CA TYR A 3 -15.60 10.84 -6.31
C TYR A 3 -14.60 11.55 -5.40
N ALA A 4 -15.07 12.15 -4.30
CA ALA A 4 -14.19 12.75 -3.30
C ALA A 4 -13.30 11.68 -2.63
N GLY A 5 -13.84 10.49 -2.37
CA GLY A 5 -13.07 9.36 -1.86
C GLY A 5 -11.91 8.97 -2.78
N TRP A 6 -12.20 8.85 -4.08
CA TRP A 6 -11.18 8.54 -5.09
C TRP A 6 -10.14 9.64 -5.25
N ALA A 7 -10.56 10.91 -5.22
CA ALA A 7 -9.65 12.05 -5.31
C ALA A 7 -8.62 12.02 -4.17
N VAL A 8 -9.04 11.73 -2.94
CA VAL A 8 -8.15 11.63 -1.79
C VAL A 8 -7.18 10.44 -1.93
N VAL A 9 -7.70 9.25 -2.27
CA VAL A 9 -6.88 8.05 -2.49
C VAL A 9 -5.79 8.29 -3.55
N LEU A 10 -6.18 8.87 -4.68
CA LEU A 10 -5.25 9.16 -5.78
C LEU A 10 -4.27 10.27 -5.42
N PHE A 11 -4.70 11.32 -4.70
CA PHE A 11 -3.81 12.37 -4.22
C PHE A 11 -2.67 11.79 -3.38
N PHE A 12 -2.96 10.88 -2.45
CA PHE A 12 -1.93 10.22 -1.65
C PHE A 12 -1.03 9.29 -2.47
N ALA A 13 -1.62 8.44 -3.33
CA ALA A 13 -0.87 7.48 -4.14
C ALA A 13 0.06 8.17 -5.14
N ILE A 14 -0.44 9.19 -5.83
CA ILE A 14 0.33 9.99 -6.80
C ILE A 14 1.37 10.84 -6.08
N GLY A 15 1.00 11.52 -4.99
CA GLY A 15 1.93 12.37 -4.23
C GLY A 15 3.14 11.60 -3.72
N TRP A 16 2.93 10.40 -3.17
CA TRP A 16 4.02 9.54 -2.72
C TRP A 16 4.85 8.98 -3.88
N ALA A 17 4.22 8.56 -4.97
CA ALA A 17 4.93 8.10 -6.16
C ALA A 17 5.81 9.21 -6.76
N PHE A 18 5.28 10.43 -6.84
CA PHE A 18 6.01 11.60 -7.30
C PHE A 18 7.19 11.91 -6.36
N GLY A 19 6.98 11.88 -5.04
CA GLY A 19 8.05 12.04 -4.05
C GLY A 19 9.19 11.03 -4.23
N LEU A 20 8.88 9.76 -4.52
CA LEU A 20 9.86 8.73 -4.82
C LEU A 20 10.66 9.02 -6.10
N ILE A 21 10.00 9.52 -7.13
CA ILE A 21 10.64 9.82 -8.42
C ILE A 21 11.59 11.01 -8.27
N VAL A 22 11.09 12.11 -7.68
CA VAL A 22 11.77 13.40 -7.65
C VAL A 22 12.84 13.49 -6.58
N ASN A 23 12.65 12.87 -5.41
CA ASN A 23 13.60 12.96 -4.31
C ASN A 23 14.20 11.58 -3.96
N PRO A 24 15.48 11.34 -4.27
CA PRO A 24 16.18 10.10 -3.90
C PRO A 24 16.16 9.79 -2.40
N GLN A 25 16.11 10.81 -1.54
CA GLN A 25 16.08 10.62 -0.08
C GLN A 25 14.78 9.93 0.40
N PHE A 26 13.70 10.04 -0.37
CA PHE A 26 12.43 9.38 -0.05
C PHE A 26 12.35 7.93 -0.56
N ARG A 27 13.35 7.45 -1.33
CA ARG A 27 13.42 6.08 -1.87
C ARG A 27 13.82 5.03 -0.82
N LEU A 28 13.20 5.11 0.36
CA LEU A 28 13.29 4.07 1.37
C LEU A 28 12.60 2.81 0.85
N LYS A 29 13.17 1.64 1.13
CA LYS A 29 12.61 0.34 0.69
C LYS A 29 11.17 0.15 1.17
N THR A 30 10.86 0.61 2.39
CA THR A 30 9.51 0.62 2.97
C THR A 30 8.56 1.47 2.14
N THR A 31 8.93 2.71 1.81
CA THR A 31 8.14 3.64 1.00
C THR A 31 7.87 3.08 -0.39
N VAL A 32 8.89 2.52 -1.06
CA VAL A 32 8.76 1.89 -2.37
C VAL A 32 7.73 0.76 -2.32
N VAL A 33 7.86 -0.16 -1.34
CA VAL A 33 6.94 -1.30 -1.18
C VAL A 33 5.52 -0.85 -0.88
N THR A 34 5.34 0.16 -0.02
CA THR A 34 4.04 0.76 0.30
C THR A 34 3.37 1.30 -0.95
N VAL A 35 4.07 2.12 -1.74
CA VAL A 35 3.52 2.72 -2.96
C VAL A 35 3.15 1.65 -3.99
N MET A 36 3.98 0.62 -4.18
CA MET A 36 3.64 -0.50 -5.07
C MET A 36 2.33 -1.18 -4.64
N HIS A 37 2.17 -1.48 -3.35
CA HIS A 37 0.94 -2.10 -2.84
C HIS A 37 -0.27 -1.20 -2.94
N TRP A 38 -0.12 0.12 -2.73
CA TRP A 38 -1.21 1.08 -2.92
C TRP A 38 -1.72 1.09 -4.35
N TRP A 39 -0.84 1.13 -5.35
CA TRP A 39 -1.25 1.06 -6.76
C TRP A 39 -1.91 -0.27 -7.10
N ILE A 40 -1.42 -1.39 -6.56
CA ILE A 40 -2.05 -2.70 -6.71
C ILE A 40 -3.45 -2.71 -6.07
N ALA A 41 -3.61 -2.15 -4.87
CA ALA A 41 -4.90 -2.08 -4.18
C ALA A 41 -5.90 -1.20 -4.92
N ILE A 42 -5.44 -0.06 -5.49
CA ILE A 42 -6.24 0.81 -6.35
C ILE A 42 -6.68 0.05 -7.61
N GLY A 43 -5.75 -0.63 -8.29
CA GLY A 43 -6.06 -1.45 -9.46
C GLY A 43 -7.07 -2.56 -9.14
N ALA A 44 -6.86 -3.27 -8.03
CA ALA A 44 -7.77 -4.29 -7.55
C ALA A 44 -9.16 -3.72 -7.24
N ALA A 45 -9.24 -2.52 -6.64
CA ALA A 45 -10.51 -1.88 -6.37
C ALA A 45 -11.29 -1.54 -7.65
N LEU A 46 -10.59 -1.09 -8.69
CA LEU A 46 -11.20 -0.81 -10.00
C LEU A 46 -11.64 -2.08 -10.72
N VAL A 47 -10.84 -3.16 -10.69
CA VAL A 47 -11.11 -4.42 -11.40
C VAL A 47 -12.18 -5.25 -10.70
N PHE A 48 -12.14 -5.35 -9.37
CA PHE A 48 -13.03 -6.22 -8.60
C PHE A 48 -14.21 -5.48 -7.98
N GLY A 49 -14.37 -4.17 -8.23
CA GLY A 49 -15.47 -3.36 -7.71
C GLY A 49 -15.40 -3.13 -6.20
N ILE A 50 -14.20 -3.04 -5.61
CA ILE A 50 -14.07 -2.74 -4.18
C ILE A 50 -14.51 -1.30 -3.94
N LYS A 51 -15.38 -1.08 -2.94
CA LYS A 51 -15.82 0.27 -2.56
C LYS A 51 -14.62 1.08 -2.09
N VAL A 52 -14.51 2.31 -2.60
CA VAL A 52 -13.38 3.22 -2.30
C VAL A 52 -13.15 3.44 -0.80
N TRP A 53 -14.21 3.36 0.01
CA TRP A 53 -14.14 3.47 1.47
C TRP A 53 -13.20 2.45 2.11
N HIS A 54 -13.01 1.28 1.49
CA HIS A 54 -12.09 0.28 2.01
C HIS A 54 -10.62 0.66 1.84
N LEU A 55 -10.29 1.48 0.84
CA LEU A 55 -8.92 1.94 0.62
C LEU A 55 -8.43 2.86 1.75
N PHE A 56 -9.33 3.57 2.43
CA PHE A 56 -8.98 4.46 3.54
C PHE A 56 -8.39 3.76 4.76
N TRP A 57 -8.68 2.48 4.96
CA TRP A 57 -8.05 1.69 6.03
C TRP A 57 -7.05 0.67 5.48
N VAL A 58 -7.22 0.16 4.25
CA VAL A 58 -6.25 -0.73 3.60
C VAL A 58 -4.93 -0.01 3.32
N MET A 59 -4.95 1.23 2.81
CA MET A 59 -3.71 1.96 2.47
C MET A 59 -2.86 2.29 3.70
N PRO A 60 -3.40 2.88 4.80
CA PRO A 60 -2.61 3.08 6.02
C PRO A 60 -2.12 1.77 6.63
N LEU A 61 -2.92 0.70 6.59
CA LEU A 61 -2.51 -0.61 7.09
C LEU A 61 -1.29 -1.15 6.31
N ILE A 62 -1.29 -1.04 4.98
CA ILE A 62 -0.16 -1.43 4.14
C ILE A 62 1.10 -0.63 4.49
N LEU A 63 0.96 0.67 4.75
CA LEU A 63 2.06 1.54 5.15
C LEU A 63 2.65 1.06 6.49
N VAL A 64 1.81 0.87 7.50
CA VAL A 64 2.23 0.39 8.83
C VAL A 64 2.86 -1.00 8.73
N ALA A 65 2.25 -1.91 7.99
CA ALA A 65 2.79 -3.25 7.76
C ALA A 65 4.18 -3.19 7.11
N SER A 66 4.34 -2.37 6.06
CA SER A 66 5.63 -2.16 5.38
C SER A 66 6.70 -1.65 6.34
N MET A 67 6.35 -0.71 7.24
CA MET A 67 7.27 -0.15 8.23
C MET A 67 7.68 -1.19 9.27
N ILE A 68 6.72 -1.93 9.84
CA ILE A 68 6.99 -2.99 10.83
C ILE A 68 7.85 -4.10 10.22
N ILE A 69 7.55 -4.54 8.99
CA ILE A 69 8.36 -5.53 8.28
C ILE A 69 9.76 -4.97 8.02
N GLY A 70 9.87 -3.70 7.60
CA GLY A 70 11.15 -3.05 7.38
C GLY A 70 12.03 -3.09 8.62
N THR A 71 11.51 -2.66 9.77
CA THR A 71 12.25 -2.66 11.03
C THR A 71 12.58 -4.08 11.51
N ALA A 72 11.62 -5.01 11.44
CA ALA A 72 11.82 -6.41 11.83
C ALA A 72 12.87 -7.13 10.96
N MET A 73 12.89 -6.86 9.65
CA MET A 73 13.87 -7.43 8.74
C MET A 73 15.25 -6.79 8.93
N LEU A 74 15.33 -5.46 9.06
CA LEU A 74 16.57 -4.74 9.35
C LEU A 74 17.30 -5.28 10.59
N ALA A 75 16.56 -5.73 11.61
CA ALA A 75 17.12 -6.36 12.81
C ALA A 75 17.81 -7.71 12.55
N ARG A 76 17.55 -8.36 11.41
CA ARG A 76 18.13 -9.67 11.04
C ARG A 76 19.11 -9.55 9.87
N GLN A 77 18.72 -8.89 8.79
CA GLN A 77 19.46 -8.77 7.54
C GLN A 77 19.02 -7.53 6.75
N PRO A 78 19.86 -6.93 5.89
CA PRO A 78 19.42 -5.85 5.01
C PRO A 78 18.30 -6.35 4.08
N PRO A 79 17.05 -5.87 4.22
CA PRO A 79 15.94 -6.45 3.51
C PRO A 79 16.04 -6.20 2.00
N ARG A 80 15.74 -7.21 1.18
CA ARG A 80 15.53 -7.01 -0.26
C ARG A 80 14.11 -6.45 -0.49
N VAL A 81 13.94 -5.60 -1.50
CA VAL A 81 12.62 -5.03 -1.82
C VAL A 81 11.60 -6.13 -2.08
N MET A 82 11.98 -7.18 -2.80
CA MET A 82 11.12 -8.33 -3.09
C MET A 82 10.67 -9.08 -1.81
N SER A 83 11.57 -9.31 -0.85
CA SER A 83 11.20 -10.03 0.37
C SER A 83 10.24 -9.21 1.24
N MET A 84 10.48 -7.89 1.33
CA MET A 84 9.55 -6.98 2.01
C MET A 84 8.21 -6.93 1.31
N PHE A 85 8.21 -6.90 -0.03
CA PHE A 85 7.00 -6.89 -0.82
C PHE A 85 6.14 -8.12 -0.53
N ILE A 86 6.74 -9.32 -0.61
CA ILE A 86 6.03 -10.58 -0.34
C ILE A 86 5.51 -10.61 1.11
N ALA A 87 6.33 -10.25 2.09
CA ALA A 87 5.91 -10.23 3.48
C ALA A 87 4.74 -9.25 3.72
N THR A 88 4.78 -8.07 3.09
CA THR A 88 3.73 -7.06 3.22
C THR A 88 2.44 -7.55 2.56
N ALA A 89 2.53 -8.19 1.40
CA ALA A 89 1.39 -8.79 0.72
C ALA A 89 0.73 -9.86 1.61
N VAL A 90 1.52 -10.75 2.21
CA VAL A 90 0.99 -11.81 3.10
C VAL A 90 0.29 -11.22 4.32
N ILE A 91 0.90 -10.24 4.98
CA ILE A 91 0.31 -9.63 6.19
C ILE A 91 -0.94 -8.79 5.87
N SER A 92 -0.95 -8.08 4.73
CA SER A 92 -2.08 -7.24 4.33
C SER A 92 -3.19 -8.00 3.59
N TRP A 93 -2.95 -9.25 3.17
CA TRP A 93 -3.90 -10.06 2.42
C TRP A 93 -5.28 -10.22 3.11
N PRO A 94 -5.38 -10.53 4.42
CA PRO A 94 -6.67 -10.69 5.08
C PRO A 94 -7.54 -9.43 5.02
N ALA A 95 -6.89 -8.25 5.14
CA ALA A 95 -7.54 -6.96 5.02
C ALA A 95 -8.10 -6.75 3.60
N ILE A 96 -7.32 -7.04 2.56
CA ILE A 96 -7.77 -6.92 1.17
C ILE A 96 -8.93 -7.88 0.88
N TRP A 97 -8.86 -9.11 1.39
CA TRP A 97 -9.94 -10.09 1.26
C TRP A 97 -11.22 -9.65 1.98
N MET A 98 -11.10 -9.08 3.17
CA MET A 98 -12.23 -8.51 3.91
C MET A 98 -12.86 -7.34 3.13
N ALA A 99 -12.06 -6.45 2.56
CA ALA A 99 -12.54 -5.36 1.72
C ALA A 99 -13.35 -5.86 0.50
N LEU A 100 -12.87 -6.92 -0.15
CA LEU A 100 -13.58 -7.58 -1.26
C LEU A 100 -14.92 -8.16 -0.80
N LYS A 101 -14.96 -8.85 0.34
CA LYS A 101 -16.18 -9.48 0.87
C LYS A 101 -17.25 -8.46 1.26
N LEU A 102 -16.87 -7.34 1.86
CA LEU A 102 -17.78 -6.27 2.28
C LEU A 102 -18.24 -5.35 1.11
N SER A 103 -17.58 -5.47 -0.03
CA SER A 103 -17.96 -4.73 -1.24
C SER A 103 -18.99 -5.45 -2.10
N LYS A 104 -19.08 -6.79 -1.99
CA LYS A 104 -20.15 -7.60 -2.59
C LYS A 104 -21.46 -7.42 -1.83
#